data_AF-A0A5H2Y3M8-F1
#
_entry.id   AF-A0A5H2Y3M8-F1
#
_cell.length_a   1.000
_cell.length_b   1.000
_cell.length_c   1.000
_cell.angle_alpha   90.00
_cell.angle_beta   90.00
_cell.angle_gamma   90.00
#
_symmetry.space_group_name_H-M   'P 1'
#
loop_
_entity.id
_entity.type
_entity.pdbx_description
1 polymer ?
#
loop_
_entity_poly.entity_id
_entity_poly.type
_entity_poly.pdbx_seq_one_letter_code
_entity_poly.pdbx_strand_id
1 'polypeptide(L)'
;MEAGEGWQAWFDGAAAPNPGRIGLGGLLLSPGGARQELSLRPGQLGCNNEAELLALAEVLDLAWAAGARRLTVRGDSDFAVRHLQGQAHTAVPHLAELLQTVLAKAARFEAVQFLWVPRHRNGEADRLSRQALGLTTEPVQRPISKRRR
;
A
#
# COMPACT_ATOMS: atom_id res chain seq x y z
N MET A 1 -0.98 11.14 -24.04
CA MET A 1 -0.69 11.39 -22.61
C MET A 1 -2.02 11.29 -21.89
N GLU A 2 -2.36 10.11 -21.37
CA GLU A 2 -3.59 9.96 -20.60
C GLU A 2 -3.30 10.44 -19.18
N ALA A 3 -3.59 11.71 -18.91
CA ALA A 3 -3.78 12.18 -17.55
C ALA A 3 -4.97 11.39 -17.00
N GLY A 4 -4.69 10.43 -16.11
CA GLY A 4 -5.74 9.61 -15.50
C GLY A 4 -6.77 10.51 -14.83
N GLU A 5 -8.06 10.19 -14.99
CA GLU A 5 -9.23 10.99 -14.59
C GLU A 5 -9.41 11.19 -13.06
N GLY A 6 -8.34 11.14 -12.26
CA GLY A 6 -8.42 11.32 -10.82
C GLY A 6 -7.10 11.06 -10.08
N TRP A 7 -7.12 11.25 -8.76
CA TRP A 7 -5.98 10.92 -7.90
C TRP A 7 -5.79 9.41 -7.83
N GLN A 8 -4.54 8.99 -7.92
CA GLN A 8 -4.15 7.59 -7.88
C GLN A 8 -3.08 7.38 -6.84
N ALA A 9 -3.20 6.32 -6.05
CA ALA A 9 -2.21 5.95 -5.07
C ALA A 9 -1.86 4.47 -5.10
N TRP A 10 -0.64 4.16 -4.68
CA TRP A 10 -0.12 2.82 -4.47
C TRP A 10 0.46 2.73 -3.08
N PHE A 11 0.35 1.56 -2.45
CA PHE A 11 0.94 1.29 -1.15
C PHE A 11 1.58 -0.09 -1.13
N ASP A 12 2.61 -0.25 -0.29
CA ASP A 12 3.20 -1.53 0.06
C ASP A 12 3.86 -1.45 1.44
N GLY A 13 3.93 -2.57 2.14
CA GLY A 13 4.56 -2.68 3.45
C GLY A 13 5.51 -3.85 3.53
N ALA A 14 6.68 -3.63 4.15
CA ALA A 14 7.66 -4.67 4.38
C ALA A 14 8.02 -4.77 5.87
N ALA A 15 8.12 -6.00 6.38
CA ALA A 15 8.75 -6.30 7.67
C ALA A 15 10.02 -7.14 7.47
N ALA A 16 11.15 -6.69 8.03
CA ALA A 16 12.42 -7.42 7.94
C ALA A 16 13.19 -7.51 9.28
N PRO A 17 13.45 -8.73 9.79
CA PRO A 17 12.81 -10.01 9.40
C PRO A 17 11.28 -9.94 9.60
N ASN A 18 10.51 -10.97 9.22
CA ASN A 18 9.05 -10.99 9.40
C ASN A 18 8.67 -11.99 10.52
N PRO A 19 8.21 -11.53 11.71
CA PRO A 19 8.05 -10.14 12.14
C PRO A 19 9.39 -9.47 12.52
N GLY A 20 9.43 -8.13 12.47
CA GLY A 20 10.64 -7.33 12.66
C GLY A 20 10.42 -5.86 12.29
N ARG A 21 11.46 -5.18 11.80
CA ARG A 21 11.37 -3.74 11.49
C ARG A 21 10.41 -3.51 10.34
N ILE A 22 9.51 -2.54 10.51
CA ILE A 22 8.54 -2.15 9.49
C ILE A 22 9.10 -1.03 8.60
N GLY A 23 8.91 -1.17 7.29
CA GLY A 23 9.07 -0.12 6.29
C GLY A 23 7.77 0.06 5.51
N LEU A 24 7.40 1.31 5.28
CA LEU A 24 6.16 1.71 4.62
C LEU A 24 6.52 2.38 3.30
N GLY A 25 5.89 1.94 2.22
CA GLY A 25 6.08 2.46 0.88
C GLY A 25 4.77 2.95 0.29
N GLY A 26 4.83 4.06 -0.45
CA GLY A 26 3.66 4.59 -1.11
C GLY A 26 3.99 5.56 -2.24
N LEU A 27 3.09 5.64 -3.21
CA LEU A 27 3.18 6.57 -4.34
C LEU A 27 1.84 7.25 -4.50
N LEU A 28 1.82 8.56 -4.64
CA LEU A 28 0.64 9.36 -4.95
C LEU A 28 0.87 10.11 -6.26
N LEU A 29 -0.08 9.98 -7.18
CA LEU A 29 -0.13 10.70 -8.45
C LEU A 29 -1.38 11.58 -8.49
N SER A 30 -1.18 12.87 -8.75
CA SER A 30 -2.27 13.82 -8.95
C SER A 30 -2.81 13.75 -10.38
N PRO A 31 -4.05 14.23 -10.61
CA PRO A 31 -4.60 14.36 -11.97
C PRO A 31 -3.73 15.27 -12.87
N GLY A 32 -3.04 16.24 -12.27
CA GLY A 32 -2.11 17.14 -12.97
C GLY A 32 -0.72 16.55 -13.23
N GLY A 33 -0.51 15.26 -12.92
CA GLY A 33 0.76 14.57 -13.13
C GLY A 33 1.81 14.80 -12.04
N ALA A 34 1.46 15.50 -10.95
CA ALA A 34 2.37 15.66 -9.82
C ALA A 34 2.54 14.33 -9.09
N ARG A 35 3.78 14.02 -8.71
CA ARG A 35 4.17 12.76 -8.07
C ARG A 35 4.71 13.03 -6.67
N GLN A 36 4.24 12.25 -5.69
CA GLN A 36 4.75 12.26 -4.32
C GLN A 36 5.05 10.84 -3.88
N GLU A 37 6.22 10.63 -3.27
CA GLU A 37 6.68 9.32 -2.79
C GLU A 37 6.68 9.30 -1.26
N LEU A 38 6.31 8.14 -0.70
CA LEU A 38 6.36 7.83 0.71
C LEU A 38 7.30 6.67 0.93
N SER A 39 8.34 6.88 1.74
CA SER A 39 9.27 5.86 2.20
C SER A 39 9.56 6.13 3.67
N LEU A 40 8.79 5.51 4.56
CA LEU A 40 8.77 5.84 5.99
C LEU A 40 9.04 4.61 6.86
N ARG A 41 9.80 4.83 7.94
CA ARG A 41 10.04 3.83 8.98
C ARG A 41 9.38 4.31 10.28
N PRO A 42 8.27 3.70 10.73
CA PRO A 42 7.48 4.18 11.87
C PRO A 42 8.15 3.93 13.24
N GLY A 43 9.31 3.27 13.28
CA GLY A 43 10.03 2.98 14.52
C GLY A 43 9.51 1.77 15.31
N GLN A 44 8.36 1.21 14.93
CA GLN A 44 7.79 0.01 15.55
C GLN A 44 8.19 -1.29 14.83
N LEU A 45 7.98 -2.41 15.53
CA LEU A 45 8.14 -3.77 15.00
C LEU A 45 6.78 -4.39 14.70
N GLY A 46 6.73 -5.28 13.73
CA GLY A 46 5.54 -6.05 13.38
C GLY A 46 5.76 -6.94 12.17
N CYS A 47 4.70 -7.49 11.62
CA CYS A 47 4.69 -8.37 10.46
C CYS A 47 4.33 -7.63 9.18
N ASN A 48 4.42 -8.33 8.04
CA ASN A 48 4.09 -7.77 6.74
C ASN A 48 2.64 -7.24 6.68
N ASN A 49 1.66 -7.96 7.24
CA ASN A 49 0.27 -7.53 7.18
C ASN A 49 0.05 -6.21 7.95
N GLU A 50 0.73 -6.04 9.09
CA GLU A 50 0.71 -4.77 9.83
C GLU A 50 1.38 -3.66 9.02
N ALA A 51 2.54 -3.94 8.41
CA ALA A 51 3.24 -3.00 7.54
C ALA A 51 2.37 -2.53 6.36
N GLU A 52 1.66 -3.45 5.70
CA GLU A 52 0.79 -3.11 4.56
C GLU A 52 -0.39 -2.22 4.98
N LEU A 53 -1.06 -2.53 6.10
CA LEU A 53 -2.15 -1.70 6.62
C LEU A 53 -1.68 -0.32 7.06
N LEU A 54 -0.50 -0.23 7.68
CA LEU A 54 0.11 1.03 8.06
C LEU A 54 0.49 1.86 6.82
N ALA A 55 1.08 1.24 5.80
CA ALA A 55 1.45 1.92 4.56
C ALA A 55 0.21 2.48 3.86
N LEU A 56 -0.88 1.72 3.86
CA LEU A 56 -2.16 2.18 3.36
C LEU A 56 -2.70 3.38 4.14
N ALA A 57 -2.65 3.33 5.47
CA ALA A 57 -3.10 4.42 6.32
C ALA A 57 -2.32 5.73 6.03
N GLU A 58 -1.00 5.63 5.90
CA GLU A 58 -0.12 6.76 5.56
C GLU A 58 -0.39 7.33 4.16
N VAL A 59 -0.61 6.46 3.17
CA VAL A 59 -0.96 6.88 1.81
C VAL A 59 -2.30 7.62 1.76
N LEU A 60 -3.28 7.19 2.56
CA LEU A 60 -4.57 7.91 2.69
C LEU A 60 -4.38 9.29 3.30
N ASP A 61 -3.58 9.43 4.36
CA ASP A 61 -3.30 10.75 4.94
C ASP A 61 -2.53 11.65 3.96
N LEU A 62 -1.54 11.11 3.24
CA LEU A 62 -0.79 11.84 2.20
C LEU A 62 -1.74 12.36 1.11
N ALA A 63 -2.63 11.50 0.60
CA ALA A 63 -3.60 11.89 -0.41
C ALA A 63 -4.57 12.97 0.09
N TRP A 64 -5.06 12.83 1.32
CA TRP A 64 -5.95 13.81 1.93
C TRP A 64 -5.27 15.17 2.11
N ALA A 65 -4.03 15.18 2.60
CA ALA A 65 -3.24 16.40 2.78
C ALA A 65 -2.91 17.08 1.43
N ALA A 66 -2.75 16.29 0.36
CA ALA A 66 -2.56 16.78 -1.00
C ALA A 66 -3.85 17.32 -1.65
N GLY A 67 -5.00 17.26 -0.97
CA GLY A 67 -6.28 17.78 -1.46
C GLY A 67 -7.10 16.79 -2.27
N ALA A 68 -6.75 15.50 -2.28
CA ALA A 68 -7.57 14.48 -2.93
C ALA A 68 -8.91 14.31 -2.18
N ARG A 69 -10.02 14.34 -2.94
CA ARG A 69 -11.38 14.02 -2.45
C ARG A 69 -11.92 12.73 -3.04
N ARG A 70 -11.45 12.36 -4.23
CA ARG A 70 -11.73 11.08 -4.90
C ARG A 70 -10.41 10.39 -5.20
N LEU A 71 -10.25 9.15 -4.76
CA LEU A 71 -8.97 8.46 -4.78
C LEU A 71 -9.12 7.00 -5.23
N THR A 72 -8.27 6.56 -6.15
CA THR A 72 -8.09 5.13 -6.44
C THR A 72 -6.79 4.64 -5.79
N VAL A 73 -6.89 3.68 -4.88
CA VAL A 73 -5.77 3.09 -4.15
C VAL A 73 -5.50 1.67 -4.64
N ARG A 74 -4.24 1.36 -4.92
CA ARG A 74 -3.78 0.09 -5.46
C ARG A 74 -2.75 -0.56 -4.55
N GLY A 75 -2.84 -1.88 -4.39
CA GLY A 75 -1.85 -2.68 -3.68
C GLY A 75 -1.94 -4.14 -4.09
N ASP A 76 -0.91 -4.93 -3.78
CA ASP A 76 -0.84 -6.36 -4.07
C ASP A 76 -1.23 -7.25 -2.89
N SER A 77 -1.54 -6.65 -1.73
CA SER A 77 -2.07 -7.34 -0.56
C SER A 77 -3.50 -7.83 -0.78
N ASP A 78 -3.65 -9.14 -0.99
CA ASP A 78 -4.95 -9.82 -0.99
C ASP A 78 -5.64 -9.69 0.39
N PHE A 79 -4.86 -9.69 1.48
CA PHE A 79 -5.38 -9.50 2.84
C PHE A 79 -6.03 -8.13 3.02
N ALA A 80 -5.30 -7.04 2.73
CA ALA A 80 -5.82 -5.69 2.95
C ALA A 80 -7.05 -5.42 2.06
N VAL A 81 -6.99 -5.77 0.78
CA VAL A 81 -8.09 -5.50 -0.16
C VAL A 81 -9.36 -6.26 0.22
N ARG A 82 -9.27 -7.54 0.57
CA ARG A 82 -10.46 -8.33 0.96
C ARG A 82 -11.13 -7.79 2.23
N HIS A 83 -10.34 -7.40 3.24
CA HIS A 83 -10.90 -6.86 4.47
C HIS A 83 -11.54 -5.48 4.26
N LEU A 84 -10.93 -4.61 3.45
CA LEU A 84 -11.48 -3.29 3.15
C LEU A 84 -12.74 -3.34 2.29
N GLN A 85 -12.91 -4.40 1.49
CA GLN A 85 -14.13 -4.66 0.74
C GLN A 85 -15.20 -5.40 1.57
N GLY A 86 -14.95 -5.66 2.86
CA GLY A 86 -15.88 -6.38 3.74
C GLY A 86 -16.03 -7.87 3.40
N GLN A 87 -15.10 -8.43 2.63
CA GLN A 87 -15.13 -9.84 2.20
C GLN A 87 -14.45 -10.78 3.20
N ALA A 88 -13.73 -10.23 4.17
CA ALA A 88 -13.01 -10.98 5.18
C ALA A 88 -13.02 -10.23 6.53
N HIS A 89 -12.91 -11.00 7.62
CA HIS A 89 -12.79 -10.51 8.97
C HIS A 89 -11.57 -11.14 9.64
N THR A 90 -10.86 -10.36 10.46
CA THR A 90 -9.73 -10.84 11.24
C THR A 90 -10.12 -10.94 12.72
N ALA A 91 -9.72 -12.03 13.37
CA ALA A 91 -9.87 -12.22 14.81
C ALA A 91 -8.69 -11.65 15.61
N VAL A 92 -7.64 -11.16 14.93
CA VAL A 92 -6.48 -10.55 15.58
C VAL A 92 -6.83 -9.10 15.97
N PRO A 93 -6.92 -8.77 17.27
CA PRO A 93 -7.42 -7.47 17.72
C PRO A 93 -6.64 -6.29 17.13
N HIS A 94 -5.31 -6.40 17.09
CA HIS A 94 -4.46 -5.34 16.56
C HIS A 94 -4.68 -5.07 15.05
N LEU A 95 -4.85 -6.12 14.25
CA LEU A 95 -5.18 -5.96 12.82
C LEU A 95 -6.58 -5.34 12.64
N ALA A 96 -7.52 -5.66 13.52
CA ALA A 96 -8.84 -5.05 13.51
C ALA A 96 -8.80 -3.55 13.85
N GLU A 97 -7.96 -3.12 14.80
CA GLU A 97 -7.72 -1.71 15.12
C GLU A 97 -7.07 -0.95 13.96
N LEU A 98 -6.09 -1.55 13.30
CA LEU A 98 -5.46 -0.97 12.10
C LEU A 98 -6.47 -0.83 10.96
N LEU A 99 -7.29 -1.86 10.70
CA LEU A 99 -8.35 -1.80 9.69
C LEU A 99 -9.36 -0.69 10.00
N GLN A 100 -9.81 -0.55 11.25
CA GLN A 100 -10.71 0.54 11.65
C GLN A 100 -10.07 1.91 11.40
N THR A 101 -8.78 2.05 11.69
CA THR A 101 -8.03 3.28 11.41
C THR A 101 -7.98 3.60 9.91
N VAL A 102 -7.71 2.61 9.07
CA VAL A 102 -7.74 2.75 7.61
C VAL A 102 -9.13 3.15 7.13
N LEU A 103 -10.18 2.47 7.60
CA LEU A 103 -11.57 2.77 7.24
C LEU A 103 -11.98 4.18 7.67
N ALA A 104 -11.58 4.62 8.86
CA ALA A 104 -11.86 5.98 9.35
C ALA A 104 -11.15 7.05 8.50
N LYS A 105 -9.92 6.80 8.03
CA LYS A 105 -9.22 7.69 7.09
C LYS A 105 -9.89 7.69 5.72
N ALA A 106 -10.26 6.52 5.22
CA ALA A 106 -10.96 6.32 3.96
C ALA A 106 -12.32 7.05 3.92
N ALA A 107 -13.04 7.07 5.05
CA ALA A 107 -14.33 7.74 5.20
C ALA A 107 -14.27 9.28 5.09
N ARG A 108 -13.07 9.88 5.12
CA ARG A 108 -12.91 11.33 4.90
C ARG A 108 -13.13 11.70 3.43
N PHE A 109 -12.86 10.79 2.51
CA PHE A 109 -12.97 11.01 1.06
C PHE A 109 -14.44 10.97 0.61
N GLU A 110 -14.77 11.72 -0.43
CA GLU A 110 -16.07 11.61 -1.09
C GLU A 110 -16.24 10.24 -1.76
N ALA A 111 -15.14 9.72 -2.31
CA ALA A 111 -15.09 8.38 -2.89
C ALA A 111 -13.67 7.81 -2.81
N VAL A 112 -13.56 6.55 -2.41
CA VAL A 112 -12.29 5.82 -2.43
C VAL A 112 -12.54 4.43 -3.01
N GLN A 113 -11.68 4.03 -3.95
CA GLN A 113 -11.73 2.71 -4.56
C GLN A 113 -10.45 1.95 -4.22
N PHE A 114 -10.58 0.75 -3.64
CA PHE A 114 -9.46 -0.15 -3.40
C PHE A 114 -9.41 -1.21 -4.50
N LEU A 115 -8.28 -1.30 -5.19
CA LEU A 115 -8.06 -2.23 -6.29
C LEU A 115 -6.84 -3.11 -5.99
N TRP A 116 -7.04 -4.43 -6.05
CA TRP A 116 -5.92 -5.36 -6.06
C TRP A 116 -5.18 -5.29 -7.40
N VAL A 117 -3.86 -5.28 -7.35
CA VAL A 117 -2.99 -5.40 -8.52
C VAL A 117 -1.94 -6.49 -8.30
N PRO A 118 -1.52 -7.22 -9.35
CA PRO A 118 -0.40 -8.15 -9.22
C PRO A 118 0.88 -7.44 -8.75
N ARG A 119 1.71 -8.11 -7.93
CA ARG A 119 2.96 -7.57 -7.38
C ARG A 119 3.88 -6.90 -8.41
N HIS A 120 3.99 -7.46 -9.62
CA HIS A 120 4.81 -6.86 -10.68
C HIS A 120 4.32 -5.48 -11.16
N ARG A 121 3.08 -5.09 -10.83
CA ARG A 121 2.49 -3.76 -11.07
C ARG A 121 2.54 -2.85 -9.84
N ASN A 122 3.06 -3.33 -8.70
CA ASN A 122 3.22 -2.57 -7.46
C ASN A 122 4.70 -2.29 -7.11
N GLY A 123 5.61 -2.47 -8.07
CA GLY A 123 7.05 -2.47 -7.82
C GLY A 123 7.61 -1.16 -7.26
N GLU A 124 6.99 -0.02 -7.53
CA GLU A 124 7.46 1.26 -6.99
C GLU A 124 7.15 1.40 -5.49
N ALA A 125 5.96 0.99 -5.06
CA ALA A 125 5.61 0.99 -3.64
C ALA A 125 6.47 -0.02 -2.86
N ASP A 126 6.71 -1.21 -3.42
CA ASP A 126 7.62 -2.22 -2.85
C ASP A 126 9.06 -1.71 -2.74
N ARG A 127 9.54 -1.01 -3.78
CA ARG A 127 10.86 -0.37 -3.73
C ARG A 127 10.95 0.64 -2.58
N LEU A 128 9.92 1.43 -2.38
CA LEU A 128 9.87 2.45 -1.33
C LEU A 128 9.76 1.84 0.08
N SER A 129 8.96 0.78 0.27
CA SER A 129 8.82 0.09 1.56
C SER A 129 10.15 -0.53 2.00
N ARG A 130 10.87 -1.14 1.05
CA ARG A 130 12.20 -1.72 1.27
C ARG A 130 13.28 -0.66 1.46
N GLN A 131 13.21 0.44 0.72
CA GLN A 131 14.12 1.59 0.87
C GLN A 131 14.04 2.15 2.30
N ALA A 132 12.85 2.24 2.90
CA ALA A 132 12.67 2.69 4.28
C ALA A 132 13.40 1.81 5.31
N LEU A 133 13.64 0.53 4.98
CA LEU A 133 14.40 -0.41 5.79
C LEU A 133 15.90 -0.44 5.49
N GLY A 134 16.37 0.34 4.52
CA GLY A 134 17.74 0.27 4.01
C GLY A 134 18.03 -1.03 3.26
N LEU A 135 17.00 -1.73 2.78
CA LEU A 135 17.14 -2.95 1.99
C LEU A 135 17.31 -2.58 0.53
N THR A 136 18.27 -3.21 -0.14
CA THR A 136 18.35 -3.15 -1.60
C THR A 136 17.15 -3.87 -2.21
N THR A 137 16.61 -3.31 -3.29
CA THR A 137 15.62 -4.00 -4.10
C THR A 137 16.34 -5.02 -4.97
N GLU A 138 16.20 -6.29 -4.64
CA GLU A 138 16.46 -7.33 -5.63
C GLU A 138 15.40 -7.18 -6.74
N PRO A 139 15.79 -7.16 -8.02
CA PRO A 139 14.83 -7.02 -9.11
C PRO A 139 13.79 -8.14 -9.03
N VAL A 140 12.51 -7.78 -9.20
CA VAL A 140 11.38 -8.72 -9.24
C VAL A 140 11.74 -9.87 -10.18
N GLN A 141 12.01 -11.06 -9.63
CA GLN A 141 12.26 -12.25 -10.44
C GLN A 141 10.99 -12.55 -11.23
N ARG A 142 11.06 -12.38 -12.55
CA ARG A 142 9.99 -12.80 -13.47
C ARG A 142 9.77 -14.30 -13.26
N PRO A 143 8.52 -14.79 -13.14
CA PRO A 143 8.28 -16.21 -13.00
C PRO A 143 8.87 -16.93 -14.21
N ILE A 144 9.80 -17.86 -13.96
CA ILE A 144 10.33 -18.77 -14.97
C ILE A 144 9.16 -19.63 -15.43
N SER A 145 8.62 -19.33 -16.62
CA SER A 145 7.62 -20.19 -17.24
C SER A 145 8.27 -21.55 -17.53
N LYS A 146 7.95 -22.56 -16.69
CA LYS A 146 8.29 -23.94 -17.01
C LYS A 146 7.42 -24.36 -18.20
N ARG A 147 7.97 -24.28 -19.42
CA ARG A 147 7.44 -25.01 -20.58
C ARG A 147 7.42 -26.51 -20.21
N ARG A 148 6.23 -27.06 -19.97
CA ARG A 148 6.05 -28.52 -19.94
C ARG A 148 6.34 -29.04 -21.35
N ARG A 149 7.30 -29.96 -21.46
CA ARG A 149 7.46 -30.86 -22.61
C ARG A 149 6.42 -31.96 -22.52
#